data_AF-A0A357B1C5-F1
#
_entry.id   AF-A0A357B1C5-F1
#
_cell.length_a   1.000
_cell.length_b   1.000
_cell.length_c   1.000
_cell.angle_alpha   90.00
_cell.angle_beta   90.00
_cell.angle_gamma   90.00
#
_symmetry.space_group_name_H-M   'P 1'
#
loop_
_entity.id
_entity.type
_entity.pdbx_description
1 polymer ?
#
loop_
_entity_poly.entity_id
_entity_poly.type
_entity_poly.pdbx_seq_one_letter_code
_entity_poly.pdbx_strand_id
1 'polypeptide(L)'
;MEYFSTRNAAVRIGAPQAVINGLAPDGGLYVPAKIPTIGRETLAAMCRMDYRGRSEQIIGRYLSEYTAEEIRTIVAAAYGDNFNDAAIAPIRFIDPATGFLELWHGPTCAFKDMALQMLPHLMTSSLEKCGENRKVCILVATSGDTGKAALEGFADVPGTKILVFYPRDGVSDVQRLQMLTQTGENVLVCAVDGNFDDAQSGVKTIFGDKALAEQLSERGWFLSSANSINWGRLLPQIVYYFS
;
A
#
# COMPACT_ATOMS: atom_id res chain seq x y z
N MET A 1 1.61 -6.64 18.63
CA MET A 1 0.72 -7.38 17.73
C MET A 1 1.61 -8.20 16.83
N GLU A 2 1.42 -9.51 16.81
CA GLU A 2 2.18 -10.39 15.92
C GLU A 2 1.41 -10.67 14.64
N TYR A 3 2.14 -10.96 13.57
CA TYR A 3 1.63 -11.40 12.28
C TYR A 3 2.17 -12.79 11.96
N PHE A 4 1.37 -13.58 11.24
CA PHE A 4 1.74 -14.93 10.81
C PHE A 4 1.45 -15.13 9.33
N SER A 5 2.13 -16.11 8.73
CA SER A 5 1.84 -16.51 7.35
C SER A 5 0.58 -17.36 7.31
N THR A 6 -0.34 -17.08 6.39
CA THR A 6 -1.51 -17.92 6.13
C THR A 6 -1.17 -19.38 5.77
N ARG A 7 0.09 -19.67 5.41
CA ARG A 7 0.59 -21.02 5.11
C ARG A 7 1.47 -21.60 6.21
N ASN A 8 1.88 -20.79 7.18
CA ASN A 8 2.68 -21.23 8.31
C ASN A 8 2.39 -20.39 9.55
N ALA A 9 1.48 -20.91 10.38
CA ALA A 9 1.12 -20.30 11.65
C ALA A 9 2.21 -20.41 12.73
N ALA A 10 3.39 -20.97 12.46
CA ALA A 10 4.54 -20.89 13.36
C ALA A 10 5.37 -19.61 13.12
N VAL A 11 5.24 -18.97 11.94
CA VAL A 11 5.88 -17.68 11.67
C VAL A 11 5.27 -16.61 12.59
N ARG A 12 6.13 -15.86 13.28
CA ARG A 12 5.75 -14.73 14.13
C ARG A 12 6.67 -13.56 13.80
N ILE A 13 6.09 -12.48 13.27
CA ILE A 13 6.81 -11.25 12.96
C ILE A 13 6.01 -10.03 13.41
N GLY A 14 6.71 -8.89 13.54
CA GLY A 14 6.09 -7.59 13.78
C GLY A 14 5.40 -7.01 12.55
N ALA A 15 4.61 -5.97 12.76
CA ALA A 15 3.94 -5.24 11.67
C ALA A 15 4.93 -4.59 10.68
N PRO A 16 6.04 -3.95 11.12
CA PRO A 16 7.04 -3.40 10.21
C PRO A 16 7.57 -4.43 9.22
N GLN A 17 7.92 -5.63 9.73
CA GLN A 17 8.45 -6.70 8.90
C GLN A 17 7.41 -7.22 7.89
N ALA A 18 6.13 -7.29 8.28
CA ALA A 18 5.05 -7.70 7.39
C ALA A 18 4.86 -6.71 6.22
N VAL A 19 5.02 -5.40 6.48
CA VAL A 19 4.96 -4.35 5.45
C VAL A 19 6.15 -4.43 4.50
N ILE A 20 7.38 -4.58 5.02
CA ILE A 20 8.61 -4.66 4.21
C ILE A 20 8.58 -5.89 3.29
N ASN A 21 8.29 -7.06 3.87
CA ASN A 21 8.33 -8.33 3.14
C ASN A 21 7.26 -8.38 2.05
N GLY A 22 6.08 -7.84 2.33
CA GLY A 22 4.90 -7.91 1.45
C GLY A 22 4.30 -9.32 1.36
N LEU A 23 5.11 -10.31 0.99
CA LEU A 23 4.78 -11.73 0.91
C LEU A 23 5.65 -12.53 1.88
N ALA A 24 5.11 -13.57 2.49
CA ALA A 24 5.91 -14.47 3.32
C ALA A 24 6.84 -15.36 2.46
N PRO A 25 8.00 -15.80 2.97
CA PRO A 25 8.94 -16.65 2.22
C PRO A 25 8.36 -17.99 1.72
N ASP A 26 7.28 -18.48 2.34
CA ASP A 26 6.53 -19.68 1.94
C ASP A 26 5.43 -19.40 0.88
N GLY A 27 5.38 -18.16 0.37
CA GLY A 27 4.37 -17.66 -0.56
C GLY A 27 3.00 -17.42 0.08
N GLY A 28 2.88 -17.48 1.41
CA GLY A 28 1.67 -17.10 2.14
C GLY A 28 1.55 -15.59 2.35
N LEU A 29 0.40 -15.16 2.85
CA LEU A 29 0.13 -13.75 3.17
C LEU A 29 0.34 -13.51 4.67
N TYR A 30 0.82 -12.33 5.03
CA TYR A 30 0.87 -11.93 6.43
C TYR A 30 -0.49 -11.42 6.90
N VAL A 31 -0.98 -11.98 8.00
CA VAL A 31 -2.23 -11.58 8.65
C VAL A 31 -2.02 -11.40 10.15
N PRO A 32 -2.75 -10.50 10.82
CA PRO A 32 -2.57 -10.28 12.25
C PRO A 32 -3.04 -11.51 13.03
N ALA A 33 -2.29 -11.88 14.07
CA ALA A 33 -2.62 -13.00 14.96
C ALA A 33 -3.96 -12.81 15.68
N LYS A 34 -4.42 -11.57 15.80
CA LYS A 34 -5.72 -11.21 16.36
C LYS A 34 -6.27 -9.96 15.67
N ILE A 35 -7.56 -9.96 15.38
CA ILE A 35 -8.28 -8.75 14.95
C ILE A 35 -8.58 -7.90 16.20
N PRO A 36 -8.09 -6.65 16.30
CA PRO A 36 -8.40 -5.76 17.40
C PRO A 36 -9.92 -5.52 17.54
N THR A 37 -10.42 -5.55 18.76
CA THR A 37 -11.82 -5.21 19.06
C THR A 37 -11.96 -3.72 19.36
N ILE A 38 -13.01 -3.10 18.85
CA ILE A 38 -13.37 -1.70 19.14
C ILE A 38 -14.62 -1.69 20.02
N GLY A 39 -14.52 -1.11 21.21
CA GLY A 39 -15.65 -0.97 22.13
C GLY A 39 -16.64 0.11 21.69
N ARG A 40 -17.87 0.06 22.21
CA ARG A 40 -18.94 1.01 21.86
C ARG A 40 -18.56 2.46 22.10
N GLU A 41 -17.88 2.75 23.20
CA GLU A 41 -17.45 4.11 23.55
C GLU A 41 -16.42 4.66 22.54
N THR A 42 -15.42 3.86 22.18
CA THR A 42 -14.44 4.22 21.16
C THR A 42 -15.11 4.44 19.80
N LEU A 43 -16.03 3.54 19.42
CA LEU A 43 -16.76 3.68 18.17
C LEU A 43 -17.59 4.97 18.13
N ALA A 44 -18.30 5.29 19.23
CA ALA A 44 -19.07 6.53 19.35
C ALA A 44 -18.19 7.79 19.30
N ALA A 45 -16.98 7.73 19.87
CA ALA A 45 -16.02 8.82 19.78
C ALA A 45 -15.51 9.01 18.35
N MET A 46 -15.25 7.91 17.63
CA MET A 46 -14.81 7.94 16.23
C MET A 46 -15.85 8.57 15.28
N CYS A 47 -17.15 8.48 15.57
CA CYS A 47 -18.18 9.14 14.76
C CYS A 47 -18.05 10.68 14.71
N ARG A 48 -17.29 11.27 15.64
CA ARG A 48 -17.04 12.73 15.70
C ARG A 48 -15.67 13.13 15.16
N MET A 49 -14.84 12.16 14.78
CA MET A 49 -13.50 12.39 14.25
C MET A 49 -13.56 12.59 12.74
N ASP A 50 -12.62 13.37 12.22
CA ASP A 50 -12.37 13.42 10.78
C ASP A 50 -11.73 12.11 10.28
N TYR A 51 -11.46 12.03 8.98
CA TYR A 51 -10.87 10.84 8.38
C TYR A 51 -9.50 10.51 8.98
N ARG A 52 -8.68 11.52 9.29
CA ARG A 52 -7.35 11.35 9.88
C ARG A 52 -7.42 10.79 11.30
N GLY A 53 -8.24 11.38 12.16
CA GLY A 53 -8.44 10.89 13.53
C GLY A 53 -8.95 9.45 13.57
N ARG A 54 -9.88 9.09 12.68
CA ARG A 54 -10.32 7.69 12.53
C ARG A 54 -9.20 6.78 12.02
N SER A 55 -8.41 7.24 11.06
CA SER A 55 -7.24 6.52 10.55
C SER A 55 -6.27 6.21 11.67
N GLU A 56 -5.91 7.19 12.49
CA GLU A 56 -5.01 7.01 13.64
C GLU A 56 -5.52 5.96 14.63
N GLN A 57 -6.81 6.02 14.98
CA GLN A 57 -7.43 5.08 15.91
C GLN A 57 -7.48 3.64 15.39
N ILE A 58 -7.72 3.45 14.09
CA ILE A 58 -7.83 2.12 13.47
C ILE A 58 -6.43 1.56 13.22
N ILE A 59 -5.58 2.32 12.52
CA ILE A 59 -4.25 1.89 12.09
C ILE A 59 -3.35 1.62 13.29
N GLY A 60 -3.37 2.48 14.32
CA GLY A 60 -2.55 2.30 15.51
C GLY A 60 -2.80 0.99 16.27
N ARG A 61 -3.99 0.37 16.11
CA ARG A 61 -4.31 -0.92 16.73
C ARG A 61 -3.62 -2.10 16.06
N TYR A 62 -3.29 -1.97 14.78
CA TYR A 62 -2.60 -2.99 13.99
C TYR A 62 -1.08 -2.78 13.98
N LEU A 63 -0.63 -1.56 14.26
CA LEU A 63 0.76 -1.12 14.22
C LEU A 63 1.30 -0.86 15.64
N SER A 64 1.23 -1.86 16.52
CA SER A 64 1.60 -1.69 17.95
C SER A 64 3.06 -1.31 18.22
N GLU A 65 3.94 -1.48 17.24
CA GLU A 65 5.36 -1.10 17.31
C GLU A 65 5.60 0.37 16.93
N TYR A 66 4.54 1.08 16.54
CA TYR A 66 4.55 2.48 16.19
C TYR A 66 3.98 3.30 17.35
N THR A 67 4.65 4.39 17.66
CA THR A 67 4.17 5.41 18.58
C THR A 67 2.98 6.17 17.97
N ALA A 68 2.16 6.78 18.82
CA ALA A 68 1.05 7.61 18.34
C ALA A 68 1.52 8.77 17.44
N GLU A 69 2.73 9.31 17.68
CA GLU A 69 3.30 10.38 16.87
C GLU A 69 3.73 9.91 15.48
N GLU A 70 4.34 8.73 15.39
CA GLU A 70 4.67 8.11 14.09
C GLU A 70 3.40 7.85 13.28
N ILE A 71 2.35 7.32 13.91
CA ILE A 71 1.06 7.09 13.24
C ILE A 71 0.44 8.40 12.75
N ARG A 72 0.42 9.46 13.59
CA ARG A 72 -0.04 10.79 13.19
C ARG A 72 0.70 11.32 11.97
N THR A 73 2.03 11.20 11.99
CA THR A 73 2.89 11.67 10.90
C THR A 73 2.58 10.95 9.59
N ILE A 74 2.46 9.61 9.63
CA ILE A 74 2.14 8.78 8.46
C ILE A 74 0.75 9.11 7.91
N VAL A 75 -0.25 9.25 8.79
CA VAL A 75 -1.63 9.58 8.40
C VAL A 75 -1.73 10.96 7.79
N ALA A 76 -1.07 11.96 8.39
CA ALA A 76 -1.08 13.33 7.89
C ALA A 76 -0.40 13.45 6.53
N ALA A 77 0.67 12.69 6.29
CA ALA A 77 1.36 12.66 5.01
C ALA A 77 0.54 11.95 3.91
N ALA A 78 -0.19 10.90 4.26
CA ALA A 78 -0.99 10.15 3.31
C ALA A 78 -2.27 10.88 2.86
N TYR A 79 -2.96 11.54 3.79
CA TYR A 79 -4.29 12.10 3.56
C TYR A 79 -4.31 13.60 3.80
N GLY A 80 -3.93 14.41 2.81
CA GLY A 80 -4.00 15.86 2.89
C GLY A 80 -4.44 16.50 1.59
N ASP A 81 -3.74 17.56 1.20
CA ASP A 81 -4.12 18.38 0.03
C ASP A 81 -3.93 17.63 -1.31
N ASN A 82 -3.32 16.44 -1.27
CA ASN A 82 -3.31 15.49 -2.38
C ASN A 82 -4.70 14.85 -2.63
N PHE A 83 -5.65 15.03 -1.72
CA PHE A 83 -7.07 14.71 -1.92
C PHE A 83 -7.87 15.99 -2.17
N ASN A 84 -8.73 15.98 -3.18
CA ASN A 84 -9.52 17.15 -3.58
C ASN A 84 -10.84 17.34 -2.79
N ASP A 85 -11.14 16.46 -1.83
CA ASP A 85 -12.24 16.59 -0.87
C ASP A 85 -11.70 16.43 0.56
N ALA A 86 -11.98 17.40 1.43
CA ALA A 86 -11.48 17.42 2.81
C ALA A 86 -12.03 16.26 3.67
N ALA A 87 -13.16 15.64 3.28
CA ALA A 87 -13.67 14.43 3.93
C ALA A 87 -12.85 13.18 3.59
N ILE A 88 -11.98 13.25 2.56
CA ILE A 88 -11.15 12.17 1.97
C ILE A 88 -11.98 11.05 1.32
N ALA A 89 -12.99 10.54 2.03
CA ALA A 89 -13.91 9.49 1.60
C ALA A 89 -15.37 9.88 1.93
N PRO A 90 -15.95 10.91 1.28
CA PRO A 90 -17.32 11.34 1.55
C PRO A 90 -18.35 10.30 1.07
N ILE A 91 -19.52 10.30 1.71
CA ILE A 91 -20.69 9.55 1.26
C ILE A 91 -21.66 10.51 0.57
N ARG A 92 -22.06 10.21 -0.67
CA ARG A 92 -23.14 10.92 -1.37
C ARG A 92 -24.37 10.05 -1.41
N PHE A 93 -25.43 10.51 -0.75
CA PHE A 93 -26.73 9.86 -0.76
C PHE A 93 -27.51 10.24 -2.02
N ILE A 94 -28.04 9.23 -2.71
CA ILE A 94 -29.01 9.43 -3.80
C ILE A 94 -30.46 9.34 -3.32
N ASP A 95 -30.66 8.70 -2.17
CA ASP A 95 -31.93 8.59 -1.47
C ASP A 95 -31.68 8.33 0.04
N PRO A 96 -32.71 8.27 0.91
CA PRO A 96 -32.52 8.07 2.35
C PRO A 96 -31.84 6.77 2.80
N ALA A 97 -31.74 5.76 1.94
CA ALA A 97 -31.21 4.42 2.26
C ALA A 97 -29.97 4.05 1.42
N THR A 98 -29.72 4.74 0.30
CA THR A 98 -28.66 4.41 -0.66
C THR A 98 -27.68 5.57 -0.80
N GLY A 99 -26.40 5.29 -0.57
CA GLY A 99 -25.32 6.23 -0.81
C GLY A 99 -24.10 5.59 -1.46
N PHE A 100 -23.30 6.41 -2.12
CA PHE A 100 -22.02 6.05 -2.71
C PHE A 100 -20.90 6.58 -1.82
N LEU A 101 -20.01 5.69 -1.39
CA LEU A 101 -18.75 6.06 -0.77
C LEU A 101 -17.76 6.45 -1.87
N GLU A 102 -17.43 7.74 -1.95
CA GLU A 102 -16.56 8.27 -2.98
C GLU A 102 -15.10 8.07 -2.58
N LEU A 103 -14.39 7.16 -3.27
CA LEU A 103 -12.98 6.83 -2.98
C LEU A 103 -12.03 7.30 -4.10
N TRP A 104 -12.46 8.24 -4.93
CA TRP A 104 -11.71 8.70 -6.12
C TRP A 104 -11.25 10.16 -5.99
N HIS A 105 -11.22 10.69 -4.78
CA HIS A 105 -10.79 12.07 -4.52
C HIS A 105 -9.27 12.22 -4.37
N GLY A 106 -8.54 11.10 -4.42
CA GLY A 106 -7.08 11.09 -4.42
C GLY A 106 -6.46 11.46 -5.78
N PRO A 107 -5.12 11.52 -5.86
CA PRO A 107 -4.40 12.09 -6.99
C PRO A 107 -4.54 11.29 -8.30
N THR A 108 -5.04 10.05 -8.24
CA THR A 108 -5.18 9.18 -9.42
C THR A 108 -6.63 8.86 -9.75
N CYS A 109 -7.57 9.48 -9.05
CA CYS A 109 -9.01 9.29 -9.23
C CYS A 109 -9.46 7.83 -9.02
N ALA A 110 -8.80 7.09 -8.14
CA ALA A 110 -9.13 5.70 -7.86
C ALA A 110 -8.95 5.33 -6.39
N PHE A 111 -9.77 4.39 -5.90
CA PHE A 111 -9.75 3.93 -4.50
C PHE A 111 -8.40 3.38 -4.02
N LYS A 112 -7.50 3.08 -4.95
CA LYS A 112 -6.16 2.58 -4.62
C LYS A 112 -5.30 3.66 -3.96
N ASP A 113 -5.61 4.93 -4.18
CA ASP A 113 -4.99 6.08 -3.51
C ASP A 113 -5.13 6.00 -1.99
N MET A 114 -6.28 5.49 -1.50
CA MET A 114 -6.54 5.33 -0.07
C MET A 114 -5.46 4.51 0.65
N ALA A 115 -4.80 3.60 -0.06
CA ALA A 115 -3.73 2.76 0.47
C ALA A 115 -2.34 3.19 -0.02
N LEU A 116 -2.21 3.51 -1.31
CA LEU A 116 -0.92 3.72 -1.94
C LEU A 116 -0.31 5.10 -1.65
N GLN A 117 -1.10 6.07 -1.19
CA GLN A 117 -0.57 7.31 -0.62
C GLN A 117 0.05 7.08 0.78
N MET A 118 -0.35 6.03 1.50
CA MET A 118 0.18 5.71 2.83
C MET A 118 1.34 4.71 2.80
N LEU A 119 1.31 3.75 1.87
CA LEU A 119 2.28 2.66 1.81
C LEU A 119 3.75 3.13 1.77
N PRO A 120 4.15 4.17 1.04
CA PRO A 120 5.54 4.65 1.03
C PRO A 120 5.99 5.13 2.42
N HIS A 121 5.14 5.86 3.15
CA HIS A 121 5.44 6.32 4.51
C HIS A 121 5.53 5.16 5.49
N LEU A 122 4.62 4.18 5.37
CA LEU A 122 4.69 2.94 6.14
C LEU A 122 5.98 2.18 5.84
N MET A 123 6.35 2.02 4.57
CA MET A 123 7.55 1.33 4.13
C MET A 123 8.81 1.99 4.70
N THR A 124 8.98 3.30 4.53
CA THR A 124 10.14 4.03 5.07
C THR A 124 10.25 3.88 6.58
N SER A 125 9.15 4.10 7.31
CA SER A 125 9.16 3.93 8.77
C SER A 125 9.40 2.47 9.19
N SER A 126 8.89 1.49 8.43
CA SER A 126 9.17 0.09 8.70
C SER A 126 10.65 -0.24 8.52
N LEU A 127 11.28 0.24 7.44
CA LEU A 127 12.71 0.00 7.15
C LEU A 127 13.58 0.48 8.31
N GLU A 128 13.32 1.70 8.79
CA GLU A 128 14.01 2.28 9.95
C GLU A 128 13.83 1.42 11.21
N LYS A 129 12.58 1.02 11.51
CA LYS A 129 12.27 0.17 12.68
C LYS A 129 12.93 -1.20 12.63
N CYS A 130 13.09 -1.77 11.43
CA CYS A 130 13.76 -3.05 11.22
C CYS A 130 15.29 -2.92 11.12
N GLY A 131 15.85 -1.71 11.15
CA GLY A 131 17.29 -1.48 10.94
C GLY A 131 17.76 -1.88 9.54
N GLU A 132 16.85 -1.86 8.56
CA GLU A 132 17.15 -2.21 7.17
C GLU A 132 17.81 -1.01 6.48
N ASN A 133 19.09 -1.16 6.14
CA ASN A 133 19.89 -0.11 5.52
C ASN A 133 19.91 -0.21 3.98
N ARG A 134 19.38 -1.31 3.42
CA ARG A 134 19.24 -1.47 1.98
C ARG A 134 18.07 -0.63 1.47
N LYS A 135 18.17 -0.23 0.20
CA LYS A 135 17.12 0.45 -0.54
C LYS A 135 16.11 -0.56 -1.08
N VAL A 136 14.88 -0.12 -1.34
CA VAL A 136 13.79 -0.99 -1.79
C VAL A 136 13.45 -0.75 -3.26
N CYS A 137 13.37 -1.82 -4.04
CA CYS A 137 12.89 -1.80 -5.41
C CYS A 137 11.48 -2.42 -5.43
N ILE A 138 10.48 -1.57 -5.68
CA ILE A 138 9.06 -1.92 -5.70
C ILE A 138 8.71 -2.43 -7.09
N LEU A 139 8.23 -3.67 -7.17
CA LEU A 139 7.71 -4.26 -8.40
C LEU A 139 6.18 -4.31 -8.35
N VAL A 140 5.53 -3.81 -9.41
CA VAL A 140 4.08 -3.81 -9.53
C VAL A 140 3.66 -4.34 -10.89
N ALA A 141 2.84 -5.39 -10.91
CA ALA A 141 2.04 -5.73 -12.09
C ALA A 141 0.66 -5.08 -11.98
N THR A 142 0.17 -4.46 -13.06
CA THR A 142 -1.11 -3.75 -13.08
C THR A 142 -1.93 -4.00 -14.34
N SER A 143 -3.25 -3.89 -14.20
CA SER A 143 -4.21 -3.77 -15.31
C SER A 143 -4.75 -2.34 -15.47
N GLY A 144 -4.11 -1.35 -14.83
CA GLY A 144 -4.53 0.05 -14.85
C GLY A 144 -4.21 0.77 -13.54
N ASP A 145 -5.23 1.11 -12.74
CA ASP A 145 -5.10 2.08 -11.65
C ASP A 145 -4.07 1.72 -10.56
N THR A 146 -3.77 0.44 -10.31
CA THR A 146 -2.76 0.08 -9.28
C THR A 146 -1.41 0.65 -9.64
N GLY A 147 -1.06 0.62 -10.93
CA GLY A 147 0.20 1.12 -11.44
C GLY A 147 0.32 2.61 -11.21
N LYS A 148 -0.68 3.39 -11.65
CA LYS A 148 -0.66 4.84 -11.47
C LYS A 148 -0.69 5.25 -9.99
N ALA A 149 -1.55 4.66 -9.16
CA ALA A 149 -1.58 4.97 -7.73
C ALA A 149 -0.26 4.61 -7.01
N ALA A 150 0.42 3.53 -7.42
CA ALA A 150 1.69 3.15 -6.84
C ALA A 150 2.83 4.06 -7.33
N LEU A 151 2.84 4.39 -8.62
CA LEU A 151 3.76 5.37 -9.21
C LEU A 151 3.66 6.71 -8.50
N GLU A 152 2.45 7.21 -8.31
CA GLU A 152 2.20 8.48 -7.64
C GLU A 152 2.66 8.45 -6.18
N GLY A 153 2.33 7.37 -5.44
CA GLY A 153 2.75 7.25 -4.04
C GLY A 153 4.28 7.15 -3.87
N PHE A 154 4.96 6.39 -4.73
CA PHE A 154 6.40 6.17 -4.63
C PHE A 154 7.28 7.16 -5.39
N ALA A 155 6.68 8.11 -6.13
CA ALA A 155 7.43 9.12 -6.87
C ALA A 155 8.37 9.90 -5.92
N ASP A 156 9.65 9.89 -6.25
CA ASP A 156 10.75 10.56 -5.54
C ASP A 156 10.89 10.23 -4.05
N VAL A 157 10.28 9.13 -3.59
CA VAL A 157 10.43 8.68 -2.20
C VAL A 157 11.87 8.20 -1.98
N PRO A 158 12.64 8.83 -1.07
CA PRO A 158 14.04 8.51 -0.87
C PRO A 158 14.27 7.04 -0.52
N GLY A 159 15.33 6.45 -1.10
CA GLY A 159 15.66 5.04 -0.84
C GLY A 159 14.76 4.03 -1.54
N THR A 160 13.86 4.49 -2.43
CA THR A 160 12.98 3.61 -3.21
C THR A 160 13.23 3.73 -4.72
N LYS A 161 12.93 2.66 -5.44
CA LYS A 161 12.67 2.66 -6.88
C LYS A 161 11.35 1.94 -7.11
N ILE A 162 10.61 2.31 -8.16
CA ILE A 162 9.39 1.59 -8.54
C ILE A 162 9.37 1.25 -10.02
N LEU A 163 9.07 -0.01 -10.32
CA LEU A 163 8.92 -0.54 -11.66
C LEU A 163 7.49 -1.07 -11.81
N VAL A 164 6.74 -0.49 -12.75
CA VAL A 164 5.37 -0.90 -13.08
C VAL A 164 5.34 -1.63 -14.41
N PHE A 165 4.82 -2.85 -14.40
CA PHE A 165 4.60 -3.70 -15.56
C PHE A 165 3.11 -3.73 -15.89
N TYR A 166 2.75 -3.40 -17.12
CA TYR A 166 1.37 -3.44 -17.60
C TYR A 166 1.28 -4.12 -18.97
N PRO A 167 0.20 -4.86 -19.28
CA PRO A 167 0.00 -5.43 -20.61
C PRO A 167 -0.19 -4.31 -21.63
N ARG A 168 0.59 -4.32 -22.72
CA ARG A 168 0.62 -3.25 -23.74
C ARG A 168 -0.79 -2.84 -24.18
N ASP A 169 -1.64 -3.83 -24.45
CA ASP A 169 -3.00 -3.64 -24.98
C ASP A 169 -4.11 -3.90 -23.93
N GLY A 170 -3.75 -4.09 -22.66
CA GLY A 170 -4.68 -4.51 -21.59
C GLY A 170 -5.05 -3.41 -20.59
N VAL A 171 -4.80 -2.14 -20.92
CA VAL A 171 -5.12 -0.97 -20.09
C VAL A 171 -5.83 0.09 -20.92
N SER A 172 -6.70 0.90 -20.31
CA SER A 172 -7.32 2.02 -21.02
C SER A 172 -6.29 3.09 -21.39
N ASP A 173 -6.57 3.89 -22.42
CA ASP A 173 -5.67 4.98 -22.84
C ASP A 173 -5.41 6.00 -21.73
N VAL A 174 -6.42 6.32 -20.91
CA VAL A 174 -6.27 7.24 -19.78
C VAL A 174 -5.27 6.68 -18.76
N GLN A 175 -5.44 5.43 -18.36
CA GLN A 175 -4.52 4.78 -17.41
C GLN A 175 -3.11 4.63 -17.99
N ARG A 176 -3.01 4.28 -19.27
CA ARG A 176 -1.72 4.18 -19.99
C ARG A 176 -1.00 5.52 -19.99
N LEU A 177 -1.68 6.60 -20.38
CA LEU A 177 -1.12 7.94 -20.42
C LEU A 177 -0.69 8.39 -19.02
N GLN A 178 -1.56 8.22 -18.01
CA GLN A 178 -1.21 8.54 -16.62
C GLN A 178 0.07 7.84 -16.14
N MET A 179 0.28 6.57 -16.51
CA MET A 179 1.51 5.84 -16.16
C MET A 179 2.71 6.34 -16.96
N LEU A 180 2.59 6.48 -18.29
CA LEU A 180 3.70 6.87 -19.17
C LEU A 180 4.16 8.31 -18.95
N THR A 181 3.28 9.20 -18.49
CA THR A 181 3.59 10.60 -18.19
C THR A 181 3.90 10.83 -16.71
N GLN A 182 4.04 9.76 -15.90
CA GLN A 182 4.46 9.90 -14.51
C GLN A 182 5.85 10.56 -14.44
N THR A 183 5.96 11.61 -13.63
CA THR A 183 7.25 12.20 -13.26
C THR A 183 7.82 11.57 -12.00
N GLY A 184 9.14 11.57 -11.90
CA GLY A 184 9.92 11.09 -10.75
C GLY A 184 11.22 10.45 -11.23
N GLU A 185 12.32 10.71 -10.55
CA GLU A 185 13.64 10.19 -10.92
C GLU A 185 13.81 8.70 -10.58
N ASN A 186 12.89 8.17 -9.77
CA ASN A 186 12.92 6.79 -9.28
C ASN A 186 11.81 5.89 -9.87
N VAL A 187 11.06 6.36 -10.86
CA VAL A 187 9.93 5.64 -11.46
C VAL A 187 10.30 5.05 -12.82
N LEU A 188 9.83 3.83 -13.10
CA LEU A 188 9.96 3.19 -14.40
C LEU A 188 8.65 2.47 -14.75
N VAL A 189 8.26 2.57 -16.02
CA VAL A 189 7.08 1.88 -16.54
C VAL A 189 7.48 1.03 -17.75
N CYS A 190 7.10 -0.24 -17.72
CA CYS A 190 7.42 -1.22 -18.74
C CYS A 190 6.13 -1.85 -19.29
N ALA A 191 5.92 -1.69 -20.60
CA ALA A 191 4.86 -2.43 -21.30
C ALA A 191 5.30 -3.88 -21.51
N VAL A 192 4.43 -4.83 -21.19
CA VAL A 192 4.61 -6.26 -21.40
C VAL A 192 3.85 -6.66 -22.66
N ASP A 193 4.55 -7.32 -23.59
CA ASP A 193 3.94 -7.98 -24.75
C ASP A 193 3.24 -9.26 -24.28
N GLY A 194 1.98 -9.11 -23.85
CA GLY A 194 1.17 -10.17 -23.24
C GLY A 194 -0.04 -9.61 -22.52
N ASN A 195 -0.67 -10.44 -21.68
CA ASN A 195 -1.81 -10.07 -20.85
C ASN A 195 -1.39 -9.75 -19.40
N PHE A 196 -2.37 -9.43 -18.55
CA PHE A 196 -2.10 -9.10 -17.14
C PHE A 196 -1.50 -10.28 -16.35
N ASP A 197 -1.92 -11.51 -16.64
CA ASP A 197 -1.39 -12.70 -15.98
C ASP A 197 0.07 -12.95 -16.36
N ASP A 198 0.48 -12.62 -17.59
CA ASP A 198 1.88 -12.68 -18.01
C ASP A 198 2.74 -11.68 -17.21
N ALA A 199 2.28 -10.42 -17.09
CA ALA A 199 2.95 -9.40 -16.29
C ALA A 199 3.06 -9.82 -14.81
N GLN A 200 1.97 -10.33 -14.24
CA GLN A 200 1.93 -10.80 -12.85
C GLN A 200 2.84 -12.02 -12.63
N SER A 201 2.86 -12.96 -13.57
CA SER A 201 3.71 -14.15 -13.51
C SER A 201 5.18 -13.78 -13.63
N GLY A 202 5.53 -12.85 -14.53
CA GLY A 202 6.89 -12.32 -14.66
C GLY A 202 7.39 -11.69 -13.36
N VAL A 203 6.57 -10.85 -12.71
CA VAL A 203 6.91 -10.26 -11.41
C VAL A 203 7.11 -11.35 -10.34
N LYS A 204 6.26 -12.38 -10.29
CA LYS A 204 6.44 -13.52 -9.38
C LYS A 204 7.72 -14.31 -9.64
N THR A 205 8.09 -14.52 -10.91
CA THR A 205 9.36 -15.16 -11.28
C THR A 205 10.55 -14.34 -10.77
N ILE A 206 10.51 -13.01 -10.92
CA ILE A 206 11.57 -12.12 -10.40
C ILE A 206 11.68 -12.24 -8.87
N PHE A 207 10.56 -12.29 -8.14
CA PHE A 207 10.58 -12.51 -6.68
C PHE A 207 11.09 -13.89 -6.27
N GLY A 208 10.90 -14.91 -7.10
CA GLY A 208 11.37 -16.27 -6.84
C GLY A 208 12.85 -16.51 -7.16
N ASP A 209 13.50 -15.57 -7.87
CA ASP A 209 14.89 -15.68 -8.27
C ASP A 209 15.84 -15.30 -7.12
N LYS A 210 16.35 -16.33 -6.42
CA LYS A 210 17.28 -16.17 -5.30
C LYS A 210 18.62 -15.58 -5.73
N ALA A 211 19.12 -15.93 -6.93
CA ALA A 211 20.39 -15.43 -7.40
C ALA A 211 20.31 -13.93 -7.70
N LEU A 212 19.22 -13.48 -8.31
CA LEU A 212 18.95 -12.06 -8.50
C LEU A 212 18.78 -11.33 -7.16
N ALA A 213 18.05 -11.93 -6.21
CA ALA A 213 17.87 -11.34 -4.88
C ALA A 213 19.19 -11.16 -4.13
N GLU A 214 20.10 -12.14 -4.19
CA GLU A 214 21.44 -12.06 -3.62
C GLU A 214 22.27 -10.95 -4.29
N GLN A 215 22.29 -10.89 -5.62
CA GLN A 215 22.98 -9.84 -6.37
C GLN A 215 22.47 -8.43 -6.05
N LEU A 216 21.15 -8.27 -5.90
CA LEU A 216 20.56 -6.99 -5.49
C LEU A 216 20.98 -6.65 -4.05
N SER A 217 20.95 -7.63 -3.15
CA SER A 217 21.32 -7.44 -1.75
C SER A 217 22.76 -6.97 -1.60
N GLU A 218 23.70 -7.56 -2.35
CA GLU A 218 25.11 -7.12 -2.41
C GLU A 218 25.25 -5.68 -2.91
N ARG A 219 24.35 -5.23 -3.78
CA ARG A 219 24.29 -3.85 -4.28
C ARG A 219 23.53 -2.90 -3.36
N GLY A 220 23.11 -3.37 -2.18
CA GLY A 220 22.35 -2.59 -1.22
C GLY A 220 20.87 -2.39 -1.59
N TRP A 221 20.28 -3.32 -2.35
CA TRP A 221 18.87 -3.31 -2.74
C TRP A 221 18.15 -4.61 -2.37
N PHE A 222 16.85 -4.54 -2.12
CA PHE A 222 16.01 -5.72 -2.09
C PHE A 222 14.68 -5.45 -2.79
N LEU A 223 13.96 -6.52 -3.15
CA LEU A 223 12.68 -6.42 -3.84
C LEU A 223 11.53 -6.39 -2.83
N SER A 224 10.54 -5.54 -3.08
CA SER A 224 9.24 -5.58 -2.39
C SER A 224 8.11 -5.30 -3.37
N SER A 225 6.86 -5.58 -2.97
CA SER A 225 5.69 -5.42 -3.81
C SER A 225 4.70 -4.42 -3.22
N ALA A 226 4.14 -3.58 -4.09
CA ALA A 226 2.98 -2.74 -3.80
C ALA A 226 1.68 -3.32 -4.37
N ASN A 227 1.62 -4.62 -4.66
CA ASN A 227 0.37 -5.31 -5.02
C ASN A 227 -0.52 -5.53 -3.80
N SER A 228 -1.78 -5.94 -4.02
CA SER A 228 -2.83 -6.07 -3.00
C SER A 228 -2.52 -7.07 -1.87
N ILE A 229 -1.45 -7.85 -2.02
CA ILE A 229 -0.98 -8.83 -1.03
C ILE A 229 -0.26 -8.19 0.16
N ASN A 230 0.24 -6.97 0.02
CA ASN A 230 1.00 -6.30 1.08
C ASN A 230 0.06 -5.83 2.20
N TRP A 231 0.39 -6.16 3.45
CA TRP A 231 -0.40 -5.74 4.62
C TRP A 231 -0.57 -4.21 4.73
N GLY A 232 0.48 -3.46 4.36
CA GLY A 232 0.45 -1.99 4.32
C GLY A 232 -0.54 -1.43 3.30
N ARG A 233 -1.05 -2.24 2.36
CA ARG A 233 -2.16 -1.84 1.47
C ARG A 233 -3.53 -2.19 2.00
N LEU A 234 -3.67 -3.32 2.67
CA LEU A 234 -4.96 -3.76 3.20
C LEU A 234 -5.38 -2.91 4.40
N LEU A 235 -4.43 -2.58 5.28
CA LEU A 235 -4.72 -1.87 6.53
C LEU A 235 -5.41 -0.51 6.34
N PRO A 236 -4.93 0.41 5.47
CA PRO A 236 -5.59 1.70 5.27
C PRO A 236 -7.00 1.58 4.69
N GLN A 237 -7.28 0.49 3.95
CA GLN A 237 -8.59 0.24 3.37
C GLN A 237 -9.66 -0.14 4.40
N ILE A 238 -9.26 -0.55 5.60
CA ILE A 238 -10.21 -0.80 6.71
C ILE A 238 -10.87 0.52 7.12
N VAL A 239 -10.15 1.64 7.05
CA VAL A 239 -10.57 2.92 7.61
C VAL A 239 -11.87 3.43 6.97
N TYR A 240 -11.98 3.43 5.65
CA TYR A 240 -13.16 3.98 4.97
C TYR A 240 -14.46 3.18 5.18
N TYR A 241 -14.40 1.99 5.79
CA TYR A 241 -15.61 1.29 6.27
C TYR A 241 -16.14 1.83 7.59
N PHE A 242 -15.28 2.48 8.38
CA PHE A 242 -15.68 3.31 9.52
C PHE A 242 -15.99 4.76 9.11
N SER A 243 -15.76 5.05 7.81
CA SER A 243 -16.03 6.21 6.95
C SER A 243 -17.40 6.88 7.05
#